data_AF-A0A317V0L9-F1
#
_entry.id   AF-A0A317V0L9-F1
#
_cell.length_a   1.000
_cell.length_b   1.000
_cell.length_c   1.000
_cell.angle_alpha   90.00
_cell.angle_beta   90.00
_cell.angle_gamma   90.00
#
_symmetry.space_group_name_H-M   'P 1'
#
loop_
_entity.id
_entity.type
_entity.pdbx_description
1 polymer ?
#
loop_
_entity_poly.entity_id
_entity_poly.type
_entity_poly.pdbx_seq_one_letter_code
_entity_poly.pdbx_strand_id
1 'polypeptide(L)'
;LSIPELLELILVRLDMRTLLLSQGVCRTWQTIITRCPHLQRALYFQPCRSSPPGTTSQDRPLNPLFQSIISPYIISETGPKRPNPATIAAISEPTASWRRMLIRQPPTSLLTVV
;
A
#
# COMPACT_ATOMS: atom_id res chain seq x y z
N LEU A 1 0.13 -16.44 -26.91
CA LEU A 1 0.32 -17.02 -25.56
C LEU A 1 0.61 -15.88 -24.59
N SER A 2 -0.40 -15.32 -23.92
CA SER A 2 -0.19 -14.53 -22.70
C SER A 2 -0.77 -15.37 -21.58
N ILE A 3 0.08 -15.81 -20.67
CA ILE A 3 -0.33 -16.60 -19.50
C ILE A 3 -0.44 -15.59 -18.34
N PRO A 4 -1.63 -15.00 -18.10
CA PRO A 4 -1.81 -14.00 -17.04
C PRO A 4 -1.37 -14.53 -15.66
N GLU A 5 -1.43 -15.84 -15.44
CA GLU A 5 -1.02 -16.52 -14.22
C GLU A 5 0.49 -16.40 -13.98
N LEU A 6 1.32 -16.53 -15.02
CA LEU A 6 2.78 -16.34 -14.89
C LEU A 6 3.11 -14.89 -14.56
N LEU A 7 2.41 -13.95 -15.19
CA LEU A 7 2.60 -12.53 -14.90
C LEU A 7 2.17 -12.21 -13.46
N GLU A 8 1.05 -12.74 -12.97
CA GLU A 8 0.63 -12.59 -11.57
C GLU A 8 1.69 -13.12 -10.60
N LEU A 9 2.25 -14.32 -10.86
CA LEU A 9 3.30 -14.92 -10.02
C LEU A 9 4.58 -14.08 -9.98
N ILE A 10 4.92 -13.38 -11.07
CA ILE A 10 6.05 -12.45 -11.10
C ILE A 10 5.70 -11.18 -10.31
N LEU A 11 4.53 -10.59 -10.58
CA LEU A 11 4.08 -9.33 -9.99
C LEU A 11 3.95 -9.43 -8.47
N VAL A 12 3.48 -10.56 -7.93
CA VAL A 12 3.30 -10.74 -6.48
C VAL A 12 4.62 -10.79 -5.71
N ARG A 13 5.74 -11.03 -6.40
CA ARG A 13 7.09 -11.06 -5.81
C ARG A 13 7.77 -9.70 -5.80
N LEU A 14 7.21 -8.69 -6.46
CA LEU A 14 7.75 -7.33 -6.50
C LEU A 14 7.50 -6.62 -5.17
N ASP A 15 8.33 -5.61 -4.89
CA ASP A 15 8.04 -4.68 -3.81
C ASP A 15 6.80 -3.83 -4.14
N MET A 16 6.16 -3.31 -3.09
CA MET A 16 4.90 -2.59 -3.20
C MET A 16 4.99 -1.38 -4.17
N ARG A 17 6.10 -0.64 -4.17
CA ARG A 17 6.25 0.56 -5.01
C ARG A 17 6.39 0.19 -6.47
N THR A 18 7.25 -0.79 -6.77
CA THR A 18 7.42 -1.29 -8.14
C THR A 18 6.13 -1.90 -8.68
N LEU A 19 5.39 -2.65 -7.85
CA LEU A 19 4.08 -3.19 -8.21
C LEU A 19 3.04 -2.08 -8.48
N LEU A 20 3.09 -0.98 -7.72
CA LEU A 20 2.17 0.15 -7.93
C LEU A 20 2.40 0.80 -9.31
N LEU A 21 3.66 1.06 -9.65
CA LEU A 21 4.06 1.70 -10.91
C LEU A 21 3.83 0.78 -12.13
N SER A 22 3.90 -0.54 -11.91
CA SER A 22 3.65 -1.57 -12.93
C SER A 22 2.27 -1.47 -13.59
N GLN A 23 1.30 -0.81 -12.95
CA GLN A 23 -0.01 -0.52 -13.54
C GLN A 23 0.06 0.42 -14.76
N GLY A 24 1.13 1.22 -14.90
CA GLY A 24 1.32 2.15 -16.02
C GLY A 24 2.01 1.55 -17.24
N VAL A 25 2.45 0.30 -17.19
CA VAL A 25 3.24 -0.33 -18.27
C VAL A 25 2.37 -0.62 -19.50
N CYS A 26 1.23 -1.29 -19.30
CA CYS A 26 0.25 -1.53 -20.35
C CYS A 26 -1.13 -1.90 -19.78
N ARG A 27 -2.17 -1.90 -20.63
CA ARG A 27 -3.56 -2.23 -20.23
C ARG A 27 -3.71 -3.65 -19.67
N THR A 28 -2.93 -4.61 -20.15
CA THR A 28 -2.95 -6.00 -19.65
C THR A 28 -2.47 -6.08 -18.21
N TRP A 29 -1.35 -5.42 -17.89
CA TRP A 29 -0.80 -5.38 -16.53
C TRP A 29 -1.76 -4.67 -15.58
N GLN A 30 -2.30 -3.52 -16.00
CA GLN A 30 -3.31 -2.81 -15.23
C GLN A 30 -4.54 -3.68 -14.95
N THR A 31 -5.02 -4.42 -15.95
CA THR A 31 -6.17 -5.30 -15.81
C THR A 31 -5.90 -6.43 -14.82
N ILE A 32 -4.75 -7.09 -14.90
CA ILE A 32 -4.35 -8.17 -13.99
C ILE A 32 -4.21 -7.64 -12.56
N ILE A 33 -3.47 -6.54 -12.37
CA ILE A 33 -3.27 -5.94 -11.05
C ILE A 33 -4.61 -5.55 -10.43
N THR A 34 -5.54 -4.99 -11.21
CA THR A 34 -6.85 -4.53 -10.71
C THR A 34 -7.80 -5.68 -10.40
N ARG A 35 -7.77 -6.76 -11.20
CA ARG A 35 -8.69 -7.90 -11.05
C ARG A 35 -8.24 -8.94 -10.04
N CYS A 36 -6.93 -9.13 -9.83
CA CYS A 36 -6.41 -10.16 -8.96
C CYS A 36 -6.44 -9.72 -7.48
N PRO A 37 -7.17 -10.41 -6.58
CA PRO A 37 -7.28 -10.01 -5.17
C PRO A 37 -5.93 -10.06 -4.42
N HIS A 38 -5.03 -10.99 -4.77
CA HIS A 38 -3.73 -11.09 -4.12
C HIS A 38 -2.85 -9.86 -4.36
N LEU A 39 -2.84 -9.34 -5.61
CA LEU A 39 -2.13 -8.12 -5.96
C LEU A 39 -2.79 -6.89 -5.33
N GLN A 40 -4.12 -6.82 -5.29
CA GLN A 40 -4.85 -5.74 -4.61
C GLN A 40 -4.58 -5.73 -3.10
N ARG A 41 -4.44 -6.89 -2.47
CA ARG A 41 -4.04 -7.01 -1.05
C ARG A 41 -2.59 -6.57 -0.84
N ALA A 42 -1.67 -7.00 -1.70
CA ALA A 42 -0.27 -6.59 -1.65
C ALA A 42 -0.09 -5.06 -1.82
N LEU A 43 -0.95 -4.42 -2.62
CA LEU A 43 -1.02 -2.97 -2.81
C LEU A 43 -1.85 -2.24 -1.75
N TYR A 44 -2.37 -2.94 -0.74
CA TYR A 44 -3.21 -2.37 0.31
C TYR A 44 -4.55 -1.80 -0.18
N PHE A 45 -4.99 -2.06 -1.42
CA PHE A 45 -6.32 -1.67 -1.92
C PHE A 45 -7.45 -2.56 -1.41
N GLN A 46 -7.15 -3.79 -1.03
CA GLN A 46 -8.11 -4.72 -0.45
C GLN A 46 -7.60 -5.29 0.88
N PRO A 47 -8.46 -5.48 1.90
CA PRO A 47 -8.09 -6.10 3.15
C PRO A 47 -7.45 -7.49 3.00
N CYS A 48 -6.27 -7.70 3.59
CA CYS A 48 -5.75 -9.03 3.88
C CYS A 48 -6.11 -9.41 5.32
N ARG A 49 -6.93 -10.45 5.51
CA ARG A 49 -7.41 -10.88 6.84
C ARG A 49 -6.52 -11.93 7.52
N SER A 50 -5.56 -12.49 6.78
CA SER A 50 -4.63 -13.48 7.34
C SER A 50 -3.62 -12.76 8.24
N SER A 51 -3.87 -12.81 9.54
CA SER A 51 -2.84 -12.57 10.54
C SER A 51 -2.20 -13.92 10.89
N PRO A 52 -0.87 -14.01 11.01
CA PRO A 52 -0.26 -15.16 11.65
C PRO A 52 -0.91 -15.43 13.02
N PRO A 53 -1.13 -16.69 13.42
CA PRO A 53 -1.59 -17.00 14.76
C PRO A 53 -0.56 -16.48 15.78
N GLY A 54 -1.00 -15.60 16.70
CA GLY A 54 -0.14 -14.99 17.73
C GLY A 54 0.29 -13.53 17.48
N THR A 55 -0.06 -12.92 16.33
CA THR A 55 0.29 -11.52 16.02
C THR A 55 -0.42 -10.53 16.95
N THR A 56 0.36 -9.77 17.71
CA THR A 56 -0.16 -8.64 18.51
C THR A 56 -0.44 -7.45 17.59
N SER A 57 -1.23 -6.46 18.02
CA SER A 57 -1.49 -5.24 17.23
C SER A 57 -0.22 -4.52 16.73
N GLN A 58 0.92 -4.73 17.40
CA GLN A 58 2.25 -4.19 17.08
C GLN A 58 2.91 -4.84 15.86
N ASP A 59 2.60 -6.11 15.57
CA ASP A 59 3.22 -6.88 14.48
C ASP A 59 2.49 -6.70 13.14
N ARG A 60 1.51 -5.80 13.08
CA ARG A 60 0.71 -5.61 11.86
C ARG A 60 1.43 -4.64 10.92
N PRO A 61 1.76 -5.07 9.69
CA PRO A 61 2.49 -4.23 8.76
C PRO A 61 1.70 -2.97 8.41
N LEU A 62 2.37 -1.83 8.53
CA LEU A 62 1.95 -0.58 7.92
C LEU A 62 2.18 -0.66 6.42
N ASN A 63 1.36 0.08 5.67
CA ASN A 63 1.59 0.31 4.26
C ASN A 63 2.98 0.93 4.05
N PRO A 64 3.88 0.29 3.29
CA PRO A 64 5.24 0.80 3.07
C PRO A 64 5.29 2.22 2.49
N LEU A 65 4.30 2.62 1.67
CA LEU A 65 4.20 4.01 1.19
C LEU A 65 3.84 4.97 2.32
N PHE A 66 2.93 4.58 3.21
CA PHE A 66 2.61 5.39 4.38
C PHE A 66 3.84 5.54 5.29
N GLN A 67 4.55 4.44 5.55
CA GLN A 67 5.73 4.43 6.42
C GLN A 67 6.86 5.30 5.87
N SER A 68 7.09 5.28 4.56
CA SER A 68 8.18 6.04 3.93
C SER A 68 7.83 7.50 3.61
N ILE A 69 6.59 7.78 3.21
CA ILE A 69 6.18 9.11 2.71
C ILE A 69 5.48 9.92 3.79
N ILE A 70 4.62 9.32 4.60
CA ILE A 70 3.73 10.08 5.50
C ILE A 70 4.26 10.07 6.93
N SER A 71 4.73 8.91 7.43
CA SER A 71 5.22 8.77 8.80
C SER A 71 6.26 9.82 9.21
N PRO A 72 7.27 10.19 8.39
CA PRO A 72 8.28 11.17 8.79
C PRO A 72 7.74 12.55 9.16
N TYR A 73 6.52 12.87 8.73
CA TYR A 73 5.86 14.16 8.95
C TYR A 73 4.82 14.14 10.07
N ILE A 74 4.42 12.96 10.55
CA ILE A 74 3.36 12.80 11.56
C ILE A 74 3.89 12.13 12.83
N ILE A 75 4.76 11.11 12.69
CA ILE A 75 5.26 10.27 13.79
C ILE A 75 6.77 10.12 13.59
N SER A 76 7.57 10.86 14.34
CA SER A 76 9.04 10.83 14.27
C SER A 76 9.66 11.04 15.65
N GLU A 77 10.58 10.16 16.03
CA GLU A 77 11.34 10.24 17.29
C GLU A 77 12.25 11.46 17.37
N THR A 78 12.71 11.94 16.21
CA THR A 78 13.57 13.14 16.08
C THR A 78 12.76 14.43 15.92
N GLY A 79 11.44 14.35 16.10
CA GLY A 79 10.49 15.41 15.78
C GLY A 79 10.01 15.33 14.32
N PRO A 80 8.79 15.82 14.03
CA PRO A 80 8.23 15.78 12.67
C PRO A 80 9.08 16.62 11.72
N LYS A 81 9.47 16.02 10.58
CA LYS A 81 10.12 16.79 9.51
C LYS A 81 9.13 17.81 8.96
N ARG A 82 9.62 18.91 8.39
CA ARG A 82 8.76 19.82 7.60
C ARG A 82 8.66 19.29 6.17
N PRO A 83 7.45 19.01 5.65
CA PRO A 83 7.29 18.60 4.26
C PRO A 83 7.62 19.79 3.35
N ASN A 84 8.32 19.52 2.25
CA ASN A 84 8.55 20.53 1.23
C ASN A 84 7.24 20.74 0.41
N PRO A 85 7.12 21.83 -0.37
CA PRO A 85 5.91 22.11 -1.14
C PRO A 85 5.51 20.99 -2.10
N ALA A 86 6.48 20.27 -2.69
CA ALA A 86 6.21 19.16 -3.60
C ALA A 86 5.59 17.95 -2.87
N THR A 87 6.07 17.63 -1.66
CA THR A 87 5.50 16.59 -0.81
C THR A 87 4.08 16.94 -0.39
N ILE A 88 3.83 18.20 -0.02
CA ILE A 88 2.48 18.68 0.31
C ILE A 88 1.56 18.49 -0.89
N ALA A 89 1.97 18.93 -2.09
CA ALA A 89 1.19 18.76 -3.30
C ALA A 89 0.88 17.28 -3.60
N ALA A 90 1.89 16.40 -3.52
CA ALA A 90 1.71 14.97 -3.76
C ALA A 90 0.79 14.28 -2.74
N ILE A 91 0.83 14.70 -1.47
CA ILE A 91 -0.10 14.22 -0.44
C ILE A 91 -1.49 14.81 -0.68
N SER A 92 -1.62 16.06 -1.10
CA SER A 92 -2.94 16.68 -1.31
C SER A 92 -3.65 16.23 -2.59
N GLU A 93 -2.94 15.62 -3.54
CA GLU A 93 -3.45 15.23 -4.85
C GLU A 93 -4.76 14.38 -4.75
N PRO A 94 -5.90 14.87 -5.29
CA PRO A 94 -7.20 14.21 -5.15
C PRO A 94 -7.25 12.83 -5.80
N THR A 95 -6.51 12.64 -6.89
CA THR A 95 -6.52 11.41 -7.70
C THR A 95 -5.48 10.39 -7.24
N ALA A 96 -4.68 10.73 -6.22
CA ALA A 96 -3.58 9.90 -5.80
C ALA A 96 -4.06 8.54 -5.27
N SER A 97 -3.45 7.47 -5.80
CA SER A 97 -3.85 6.09 -5.51
C SER A 97 -3.79 5.75 -4.02
N TRP A 98 -2.85 6.34 -3.28
CA TRP A 98 -2.67 6.09 -1.84
C TRP A 98 -3.92 6.43 -1.01
N ARG A 99 -4.79 7.35 -1.47
CA ARG A 99 -6.04 7.71 -0.79
C ARG A 99 -7.04 6.56 -0.70
N ARG A 100 -6.94 5.61 -1.63
CA ARG A 100 -7.75 4.39 -1.68
C ARG A 100 -7.07 3.20 -0.99
N MET A 101 -5.84 3.38 -0.50
CA MET A 101 -5.09 2.32 0.15
C MET A 101 -5.35 2.31 1.66
N LEU A 102 -5.31 1.12 2.23
CA LEU A 102 -5.32 0.91 3.66
C LEU A 102 -3.98 1.36 4.25
N ILE A 103 -4.02 2.00 5.42
CA ILE A 103 -2.82 2.42 6.17
C ILE A 103 -2.09 1.20 6.75
N ARG A 104 -2.83 0.15 7.09
CA ARG A 104 -2.31 -1.07 7.72
C ARG A 104 -3.16 -2.28 7.37
N GLN A 105 -2.58 -3.48 7.47
CA GLN A 105 -3.33 -4.73 7.31
C GLN A 105 -2.95 -5.78 8.36
N PRO A 106 -3.90 -6.58 8.87
CA PRO A 106 -5.36 -6.49 8.63
C PRO A 106 -5.99 -5.18 9.12
N PRO A 107 -7.09 -4.71 8.48
CA PRO A 107 -7.80 -3.51 8.92
C PRO A 107 -8.37 -3.67 10.33
N THR A 108 -8.27 -2.63 11.16
CA THR A 108 -8.77 -2.63 12.53
C THR A 108 -10.21 -2.12 12.60
N SER A 109 -11.06 -2.79 13.36
CA SER A 109 -12.44 -2.33 13.60
C SER A 109 -12.56 -1.26 14.69
N LEU A 110 -11.48 -0.84 15.36
CA LEU A 110 -11.54 0.14 16.46
C LEU A 110 -10.33 1.07 16.43
N LEU A 111 -10.55 2.32 16.00
CA LEU A 111 -9.81 3.48 16.48
C LEU A 111 -10.59 4.00 17.70
N THR A 112 -10.38 3.40 18.87
CA THR A 112 -10.74 4.10 20.11
C THR A 112 -9.61 5.08 20.36
N VAL A 113 -9.86 6.36 20.07
CA VAL A 113 -9.03 7.43 20.63
C VAL A 113 -9.40 7.45 22.12
N VAL A 114 -8.48 7.01 22.97
CA VAL A 114 -8.54 7.21 24.43
C VAL A 114 -7.95 8.58 24.73
#